data_AF-A0A7W1RQZ8-F1
#
_entry.id   AF-A0A7W1RQZ8-F1
#
_cell.length_a   1.000
_cell.length_b   1.000
_cell.length_c   1.000
_cell.angle_alpha   90.00
_cell.angle_beta   90.00
_cell.angle_gamma   90.00
#
_symmetry.space_group_name_H-M   'P 1'
#
loop_
_entity.id
_entity.type
_entity.pdbx_description
1 polymer ?
#
loop_
_entity_poly.entity_id
_entity_poly.type
_entity_poly.pdbx_seq_one_letter_code
_entity_poly.pdbx_strand_id
1 'polypeptide(L)' 'MKAVVFHGVGDIRLDDVPEPQIEEPTDAIVRLTASAICGTDLHFVRGTMSGMRPGTIL' A
#
# COMPACT_ATOMS: atom_id res chain seq x y z
N MET A 1 -7.83 3.16 9.39
CA MET A 1 -8.37 3.02 8.02
C MET A 1 -8.05 1.65 7.42
N LYS A 2 -8.76 1.25 6.36
CA LYS A 2 -8.42 0.05 5.59
C LYS A 2 -7.36 0.36 4.54
N ALA A 3 -6.38 -0.52 4.35
CA ALA A 3 -5.34 -0.38 3.34
C ALA A 3 -4.94 -1.72 2.72
N VAL A 4 -4.45 -1.69 1.48
CA VAL A 4 -3.89 -2.87 0.82
C VAL A 4 -2.46 -3.06 1.34
N VAL A 5 -2.16 -4.25 1.87
CA VAL A 5 -0.89 -4.55 2.53
C VAL A 5 -0.24 -5.77 1.89
N PHE A 6 1.06 -5.66 1.62
CA PHE A 6 1.89 -6.77 1.19
C PHE A 6 2.25 -7.66 2.39
N HIS A 7 1.88 -8.94 2.36
CA HIS A 7 2.25 -9.95 3.36
C HIS A 7 3.32 -10.91 2.85
N GLY A 8 3.45 -11.04 1.53
CA GLY A 8 4.44 -11.89 0.87
C GLY A 8 4.18 -11.98 -0.63
N VAL A 9 5.08 -12.66 -1.35
CA VAL A 9 4.88 -12.91 -2.78
C VAL A 9 3.59 -13.72 -2.98
N GLY A 10 2.67 -13.17 -3.78
CA GLY A 10 1.33 -13.74 -3.98
C GLY A 10 0.33 -13.52 -2.84
N ASP A 11 0.72 -12.85 -1.75
CA ASP A 11 -0.11 -12.63 -0.56
C ASP A 11 -0.30 -11.13 -0.30
N ILE A 12 -1.40 -10.60 -0.82
CA ILE A 12 -1.83 -9.21 -0.66
C ILE A 12 -3.19 -9.23 0.03
N ARG A 13 -3.34 -8.45 1.10
CA ARG A 13 -4.54 -8.44 1.95
C ARG A 13 -5.03 -7.03 2.20
N LEU A 14 -6.28 -6.93 2.64
CA LEU A 14 -6.86 -5.69 3.13
C LEU A 14 -6.82 -5.73 4.67
N ASP A 15 -6.02 -4.85 5.26
CA ASP A 15 -5.86 -4.79 6.72
C ASP A 15 -6.40 -3.47 7.27
N ASP A 16 -6.72 -3.46 8.57
CA ASP A 16 -6.95 -2.22 9.32
C ASP A 16 -5.60 -1.67 9.83
N VAL A 17 -5.26 -0.45 9.42
CA VAL A 17 -4.03 0.26 9.77
C VAL A 17 -4.35 1.61 10.44
N PRO A 18 -3.40 2.23 11.16
CA PRO A 18 -3.59 3.57 11.73
C PRO A 18 -3.99 4.61 10.66
N GLU A 19 -4.76 5.61 11.06
CA GLU A 19 -5.02 6.77 10.19
C GLU A 19 -3.70 7.53 9.92
N PRO A 20 -3.49 8.04 8.69
CA PRO A 20 -2.33 8.85 8.37
C PRO A 20 -2.32 10.13 9.19
N GLN A 21 -1.13 10.66 9.46
CA GLN A 21 -0.94 11.91 10.17
C GLN A 21 -0.13 12.86 9.28
N ILE A 22 -0.33 14.16 9.48
CA ILE A 22 0.49 15.19 8.84
C ILE A 22 1.85 15.20 9.55
N GLU A 23 2.93 14.96 8.81
CA GLU A 23 4.30 14.97 9.36
C GLU A 23 4.99 16.31 9.06
N GLU A 24 4.80 16.83 7.85
CA GLU A 24 5.38 18.09 7.40
C GLU A 24 4.30 19.13 7.05
N PRO A 25 4.59 20.44 7.12
CA PRO A 25 3.61 21.50 6.82
C PRO A 25 3.04 21.46 5.39
N THR A 26 3.69 20.74 4.49
CA THR A 26 3.29 20.60 3.08
C THR A 26 2.42 19.38 2.80
N ASP A 27 2.16 18.54 3.79
CA ASP A 27 1.37 17.32 3.60
C ASP A 27 -0.13 17.61 3.55
N ALA A 28 -0.87 16.70 2.92
CA ALA A 28 -2.33 16.71 2.92
C ALA A 28 -2.87 15.29 3.06
N ILE A 29 -3.91 15.12 3.89
CA ILE A 29 -4.65 13.86 3.98
C ILE A 29 -5.82 13.92 3.00
N VAL A 30 -5.83 12.98 2.05
CA VAL A 30 -6.84 12.90 1.00
C VAL A 30 -7.76 11.71 1.24
N ARG A 31 -9.07 11.97 1.32
CA ARG A 31 -10.07 10.89 1.30
C ARG A 31 -10.21 10.34 -0.12
N LEU A 32 -9.69 9.14 -0.34
CA LEU A 32 -9.81 8.45 -1.62
C LEU A 32 -11.27 8.09 -1.92
N THR A 33 -11.73 8.43 -3.13
CA THR A 33 -13.05 8.01 -3.66
C THR A 33 -12.92 6.85 -4.64
N ALA A 34 -11.77 6.73 -5.30
CA ALA A 34 -11.40 5.65 -6.19
C ALA A 34 -9.88 5.47 -6.19
N SER A 35 -9.43 4.24 -6.43
CA SER A 35 -8.04 3.89 -6.75
C SER A 35 -8.07 2.74 -7.76
N ALA A 36 -7.01 2.62 -8.56
CA ALA A 36 -6.89 1.61 -9.59
C ALA A 36 -5.61 0.80 -9.41
N ILE A 37 -5.58 -0.39 -10.00
CA ILE A 37 -4.40 -1.25 -10.03
C ILE A 37 -3.61 -0.93 -11.29
N CYS A 38 -2.33 -0.57 -11.12
CA CYS A 38 -1.39 -0.35 -12.20
C CYS A 38 -0.70 -1.67 -12.60
N GLY A 39 -0.19 -1.76 -13.82
CA GLY A 39 0.64 -2.89 -14.25
C GLY A 39 1.86 -3.10 -13.35
N THR A 40 2.41 -2.02 -12.77
CA THR A 40 3.56 -2.07 -11.86
C THR A 40 3.24 -2.83 -10.58
N ASP A 41 2.00 -2.80 -10.09
CA ASP A 41 1.61 -3.46 -8.84
C ASP A 41 1.78 -4.99 -8.94
N LEU A 42 1.66 -5.53 -10.17
CA LEU A 42 1.88 -6.94 -10.43
C LEU A 42 3.32 -7.38 -10.14
N HIS A 43 4.30 -6.48 -10.14
CA HIS A 43 5.67 -6.83 -9.77
C HIS A 43 5.80 -7.17 -8.29
N PHE A 44 4.99 -6.58 -7.43
CA PHE A 44 4.91 -6.93 -6.01
C PHE A 44 4.28 -8.31 -5.83
N VAL A 45 3.15 -8.55 -6.52
CA VAL A 45 2.43 -9.83 -6.46
C VAL A 45 3.30 -10.99 -6.97
N ARG A 46 4.05 -10.78 -8.05
CA ARG A 46 4.92 -11.80 -8.67
C ARG A 46 6.30 -11.93 -8.02
N GLY A 47 6.65 -11.04 -7.09
CA GLY A 47 7.97 -11.03 -6.44
C GLY A 47 9.12 -10.64 -7.38
N THR A 48 8.84 -9.91 -8.46
CA THR A 48 9.87 -9.44 -9.41
C THR A 48 10.45 -8.08 -9.04
N MET A 49 9.90 -7.41 -8.02
CA MET A 49 10.45 -6.18 -7.44
C MET A 49 11.24 -6.51 -6.17
N SER A 50 12.48 -6.06 -6.08
CA SER A 50 13.35 -6.30 -4.94
C SER A 50 13.04 -5.34 -3.78
N GLY A 51 13.32 -5.78 -2.55
CA GLY A 51 13.27 -4.93 -1.36
C GLY A 51 11.90 -4.79 -0.68
N MET A 52 10.85 -5.43 -1.20
CA MET A 52 9.54 -5.46 -0.53
C MET A 52 9.61 -6.19 0.80
N ARG A 53 8.94 -5.64 1.82
CA ARG A 53 8.89 -6.19 3.18
C ARG A 53 7.43 -6.46 3.57
N PRO A 54 7.14 -7.60 4.22
CA PRO A 54 5.83 -7.81 4.83
C PRO A 54 5.43 -6.63 5.72
N GLY A 55 4.18 -6.17 5.59
CA GLY A 55 3.65 -4.99 6.27
C GLY A 55 3.75 -3.69 5.46
N THR A 56 4.36 -3.69 4.27
CA THR A 56 4.33 -2.51 3.39
C THR A 56 2.91 -2.23 2.92
N ILE A 57 2.45 -1.00 3.16
CA ILE A 57 1.20 -0.45 2.61
C ILE A 57 1.43 -0.10 1.13
N LEU A 58 0.57 -0.60 0.24
CA LEU A 58 0.64 -0.40 -1.21
C LEU A 58 -0.18 0.81 -1.66
#